data_AF-A0A968C8I4-F1
#
_entry.id   AF-A0A968C8I4-F1
#
_cell.length_a   1.000
_cell.length_b   1.000
_cell.length_c   1.000
_cell.angle_alpha   90.00
_cell.angle_beta   90.00
_cell.angle_gamma   90.00
#
_symmetry.space_group_name_H-M   'P 1'
#
loop_
_entity.id
_entity.type
_entity.pdbx_description
1 polymer ?
#
loop_
_entity_poly.entity_id
_entity_poly.type
_entity_poly.pdbx_seq_one_letter_code
_entity_poly.pdbx_strand_id
1 'polypeptide(L)'
;LVREQIAADAFEGDTVPEIRVRYGGNYAIAVDEAGLIQKDVKFNLFFSLFAVSALYWLCYRRFAALLYSSVPLMVGQALTFALAFFVLGGLNASSSAFTALLMGLGTDFVIVVYARYVEERQKGKSLAEATELMIGETGLGVFTGAITSAGTFYAMCISQFRGLRDLGFLIGSGILLCAVAILFLLPAMIKWNEGVRRRKVDAVKKLHLQSFGLEHLIPFAAKYRALTIGLIALLTGGAAFLALRLDFDDTVRVLRSNRSPAFQVQQEISDLFGASLTYMMAIAEAP
;
A
#
# COMPACT_ATOMS: atom_id res chain seq x y z
N LEU A 1 13.87 -12.36 46.19
CA LEU A 1 12.58 -12.21 46.91
C LEU A 1 11.44 -12.95 46.21
N VAL A 2 11.08 -12.68 44.94
CA VAL A 2 10.04 -13.48 44.23
C VAL A 2 10.49 -14.92 43.85
N ARG A 3 11.80 -15.15 43.73
CA ARG A 3 12.37 -16.46 43.38
C ARG A 3 12.27 -17.52 44.50
N GLU A 4 12.11 -17.09 45.75
CA GLU A 4 12.07 -18.02 46.90
C GLU A 4 10.63 -18.42 47.28
N GLN A 5 9.64 -17.57 47.05
CA GLN A 5 8.24 -17.89 47.37
C GLN A 5 7.59 -18.87 46.40
N ILE A 6 8.01 -18.90 45.13
CA ILE A 6 7.49 -19.88 44.14
C ILE A 6 8.06 -21.29 44.38
N ALA A 7 9.19 -21.40 45.10
CA ALA A 7 9.85 -22.68 45.34
C ALA A 7 9.25 -23.49 46.50
N ALA A 8 8.43 -22.89 47.37
CA ALA A 8 7.94 -23.55 48.58
C ALA A 8 6.58 -24.26 48.39
N ASP A 9 5.71 -23.78 47.49
CA ASP A 9 4.32 -24.25 47.39
C ASP A 9 4.04 -25.22 46.21
N ALA A 10 5.05 -25.60 45.41
CA ALA A 10 4.84 -26.28 44.12
C ALA A 10 5.49 -27.66 43.95
N PHE A 11 6.08 -28.27 44.99
CA PHE A 11 6.84 -29.52 44.85
C PHE A 11 6.20 -30.72 45.55
N GLU A 12 4.97 -31.07 45.16
CA GLU A 12 4.41 -32.42 45.28
C GLU A 12 4.00 -32.91 43.88
N GLY A 13 4.96 -33.44 43.13
CA GLY A 13 4.73 -33.99 41.78
C GLY A 13 5.97 -33.88 40.91
N ASP A 14 6.46 -35.02 40.41
CA ASP A 14 7.75 -35.21 39.73
C ASP A 14 7.80 -34.65 38.29
N THR A 15 7.04 -33.60 38.00
CA THR A 15 7.05 -32.89 36.73
C THR A 15 7.13 -31.40 36.99
N VAL A 16 8.32 -30.83 36.84
CA VAL A 16 8.50 -29.38 36.84
C VAL A 16 7.60 -28.81 35.74
N PRO A 17 6.64 -27.92 36.06
CA PRO A 17 5.81 -27.32 35.03
C PRO A 17 6.70 -26.62 34.01
N GLU A 18 6.41 -26.77 32.72
CA GLU A 18 7.19 -26.18 31.64
C GLU A 18 7.24 -24.65 31.79
N ILE A 19 8.35 -24.12 32.31
CA ILE A 19 8.51 -22.69 32.56
C ILE A 19 8.74 -21.98 31.22
N ARG A 20 7.71 -21.31 30.72
CA ARG A 20 7.83 -20.41 29.55
C ARG A 20 8.25 -19.02 29.98
N VAL A 21 9.47 -18.62 29.62
CA VAL A 21 9.98 -17.27 29.83
C VAL A 21 9.60 -16.39 28.64
N ARG A 22 8.91 -15.27 28.90
CA ARG A 22 8.55 -14.26 27.89
C ARG A 22 9.11 -12.90 28.32
N TYR A 23 9.53 -12.09 27.35
CA TYR A 23 10.11 -10.77 27.59
C TYR A 23 9.12 -9.66 27.23
N GLY A 24 9.00 -8.65 28.09
CA GLY A 24 8.20 -7.45 27.86
C GLY A 24 9.06 -6.18 27.90
N GLY A 25 8.41 -5.03 27.74
CA GLY A 25 9.04 -3.71 27.83
C GLY A 25 9.46 -3.12 26.49
N ASN A 26 9.80 -1.83 26.49
CA ASN A 26 9.94 -1.02 25.27
C ASN A 26 10.99 -1.56 24.28
N TYR A 27 12.09 -2.13 24.77
CA TYR A 27 13.13 -2.69 23.91
C TYR A 27 12.66 -3.98 23.20
N ALA A 28 12.06 -4.90 23.95
CA ALA A 28 11.51 -6.14 23.38
C ALA A 28 10.40 -5.84 22.36
N ILE A 29 9.55 -4.84 22.66
CA ILE A 29 8.51 -4.36 21.75
C ILE A 29 9.13 -3.80 20.46
N ALA A 30 10.18 -2.97 20.56
CA ALA A 30 10.82 -2.39 19.39
C ALA A 30 11.44 -3.46 18.47
N VAL A 31 12.03 -4.52 19.03
CA VAL A 31 12.59 -5.65 18.26
C VAL A 31 11.47 -6.47 17.60
N ASP A 32 10.40 -6.77 18.32
CA ASP A 32 9.22 -7.47 17.78
C ASP A 32 8.59 -6.68 16.64
N GLU A 33 8.38 -5.38 16.83
CA GLU A 33 7.81 -4.48 15.82
C GLU A 33 8.70 -4.41 14.57
N ALA A 34 10.03 -4.30 14.73
CA ALA A 34 10.95 -4.33 13.60
C ALA A 34 10.85 -5.64 12.79
N GLY A 35 10.73 -6.79 13.47
CA GLY A 35 10.51 -8.08 12.83
C GLY A 35 9.17 -8.17 12.09
N LEU A 36 8.09 -7.66 12.71
CA LEU A 36 6.77 -7.58 12.08
C LEU A 36 6.80 -6.71 10.83
N ILE A 37 7.44 -5.53 10.89
CA ILE A 37 7.57 -4.61 9.75
C ILE A 37 8.28 -5.29 8.58
N GLN A 38 9.41 -5.97 8.82
CA GLN A 38 10.13 -6.67 7.76
C GLN A 38 9.28 -7.76 7.11
N LYS A 39 8.51 -8.50 7.92
CA LYS A 39 7.59 -9.53 7.43
C LYS A 39 6.47 -8.92 6.60
N ASP A 40 5.87 -7.83 7.07
CA ASP A 40 4.77 -7.14 6.39
C ASP A 40 5.22 -6.52 5.07
N VAL A 41 6.41 -5.90 5.01
CA VAL A 41 6.97 -5.37 3.75
C VAL A 41 7.15 -6.49 2.73
N LYS A 42 7.76 -7.62 3.13
CA LYS A 42 7.95 -8.78 2.23
C LYS A 42 6.60 -9.33 1.78
N PHE A 43 5.70 -9.58 2.72
CA PHE A 43 4.37 -10.13 2.44
C PHE A 43 3.59 -9.22 1.48
N ASN A 44 3.53 -7.92 1.76
CA ASN A 44 2.83 -6.95 0.92
C ASN A 44 3.46 -6.86 -0.47
N LEU A 45 4.79 -6.82 -0.58
CA LEU A 45 5.46 -6.76 -1.88
C LEU A 45 5.10 -7.97 -2.76
N PHE A 46 5.21 -9.18 -2.22
CA PHE A 46 4.91 -10.40 -2.98
C PHE A 46 3.41 -10.55 -3.26
N PHE A 47 2.56 -10.28 -2.28
CA PHE A 47 1.11 -10.42 -2.42
C PHE A 47 0.55 -9.39 -3.40
N SER A 48 0.93 -8.12 -3.28
CA SER A 48 0.50 -7.07 -4.22
C SER A 48 1.04 -7.32 -5.62
N LEU A 49 2.30 -7.75 -5.77
CA LEU A 49 2.85 -8.14 -7.07
C LEU A 49 2.04 -9.27 -7.70
N PHE A 50 1.73 -10.31 -6.93
CA PHE A 50 0.93 -11.43 -7.40
C PHE A 50 -0.49 -10.99 -7.78
N ALA A 51 -1.16 -10.21 -6.94
CA ALA A 51 -2.52 -9.72 -7.18
C ALA A 51 -2.60 -8.84 -8.43
N VAL A 52 -1.69 -7.87 -8.58
CA VAL A 52 -1.60 -7.00 -9.76
C VAL A 52 -1.31 -7.83 -11.01
N SER A 53 -0.36 -8.76 -10.93
CA SER A 53 -0.02 -9.64 -12.05
C SER A 53 -1.22 -10.52 -12.43
N ALA A 54 -1.94 -11.08 -11.47
CA ALA A 54 -3.14 -11.88 -11.72
C ALA A 54 -4.23 -11.05 -12.41
N LEU A 55 -4.44 -9.81 -11.97
CA LEU A 55 -5.38 -8.87 -12.59
C LEU A 55 -4.97 -8.55 -14.05
N TYR A 56 -3.71 -8.26 -14.30
CA TYR A 56 -3.20 -8.04 -15.66
C TYR A 56 -3.34 -9.27 -16.54
N TRP A 57 -3.06 -10.45 -15.99
CA TRP A 57 -3.23 -11.70 -16.69
C TRP A 57 -4.70 -11.93 -17.05
N LEU A 58 -5.63 -11.62 -16.14
CA LEU A 58 -7.06 -11.73 -16.39
C LEU A 58 -7.53 -10.78 -17.50
N CYS A 59 -7.04 -9.54 -17.50
CA CYS A 59 -7.41 -8.50 -18.47
C CYS A 59 -6.83 -8.74 -19.87
N TYR A 60 -5.54 -9.08 -19.96
CA TYR A 60 -4.79 -9.13 -21.22
C TYR A 60 -4.43 -10.55 -21.68
N ARG A 61 -4.49 -11.56 -20.80
CA ARG A 61 -4.18 -12.98 -21.06
C ARG A 61 -2.84 -13.22 -21.77
N ARG A 62 -1.88 -12.32 -21.60
CA ARG A 62 -0.57 -12.37 -22.27
C ARG A 62 0.55 -12.19 -21.26
N PHE A 63 1.48 -13.15 -21.24
CA PHE A 63 2.62 -13.14 -20.30
C PHE A 63 3.52 -11.90 -20.48
N ALA A 64 3.65 -11.38 -21.70
CA ALA A 64 4.41 -10.14 -21.95
C ALA A 64 3.78 -8.91 -21.25
N ALA A 65 2.44 -8.85 -21.16
CA ALA A 65 1.76 -7.77 -20.47
C ALA A 65 2.06 -7.76 -18.96
N LEU A 66 2.32 -8.94 -18.38
CA LEU A 66 2.77 -9.06 -16.99
C LEU A 66 4.12 -8.39 -16.80
N LEU A 67 5.11 -8.75 -17.61
CA LEU A 67 6.45 -8.15 -17.51
C LEU A 67 6.42 -6.63 -17.74
N TYR A 68 5.62 -6.17 -18.68
CA TYR A 68 5.44 -4.73 -18.93
C TYR A 68 4.83 -3.97 -17.76
N SER A 69 3.98 -4.62 -16.96
CA SER A 69 3.43 -4.04 -15.73
C SER A 69 4.41 -4.14 -14.55
N SER A 70 4.93 -5.32 -14.29
CA SER A 70 5.69 -5.62 -13.08
C SER A 70 7.06 -4.95 -13.07
N VAL A 71 7.79 -4.94 -14.18
CA VAL A 71 9.19 -4.48 -14.20
C VAL A 71 9.32 -2.97 -13.94
N PRO A 72 8.59 -2.07 -14.63
CA PRO A 72 8.67 -0.63 -14.32
C PRO A 72 8.22 -0.31 -12.90
N LEU A 73 7.22 -1.02 -12.37
CA LEU A 73 6.76 -0.86 -10.99
C LEU A 73 7.82 -1.29 -9.98
N MET A 74 8.47 -2.44 -10.19
CA MET A 74 9.55 -2.90 -9.32
C MET A 74 10.75 -1.95 -9.36
N VAL A 75 11.06 -1.36 -10.51
CA VAL A 75 12.09 -0.32 -10.63
C VAL A 75 11.69 0.92 -9.82
N GLY A 76 10.48 1.44 -9.99
CA GLY A 76 9.98 2.58 -9.19
C GLY A 76 9.99 2.30 -7.68
N GLN A 77 9.59 1.09 -7.28
CA GLN A 77 9.64 0.63 -5.90
C GLN A 77 11.07 0.58 -5.36
N ALA A 78 12.01 0.01 -6.13
CA ALA A 78 13.43 -0.07 -5.75
C ALA A 78 14.06 1.32 -5.62
N LEU A 79 13.75 2.25 -6.53
CA LEU A 79 14.19 3.64 -6.45
C LEU A 79 13.63 4.33 -5.19
N THR A 80 12.38 4.03 -4.83
CA THR A 80 11.77 4.57 -3.61
C THR A 80 12.41 3.99 -2.34
N PHE A 81 12.74 2.69 -2.33
CA PHE A 81 13.52 2.10 -1.23
C PHE A 81 14.92 2.71 -1.12
N ALA A 82 15.59 2.97 -2.24
CA ALA A 82 16.87 3.68 -2.25
C ALA A 82 16.72 5.08 -1.67
N LEU A 83 15.68 5.82 -2.07
CA LEU A 83 15.36 7.14 -1.51
C LEU A 83 15.10 7.06 0.01
N ALA A 84 14.35 6.05 0.46
CA ALA A 84 14.08 5.83 1.87
C ALA A 84 15.38 5.63 2.67
N PHE A 85 16.31 4.83 2.13
CA PHE A 85 17.61 4.60 2.75
C PHE A 85 18.42 5.90 2.88
N PHE A 86 18.52 6.69 1.81
CA PHE A 86 19.34 7.91 1.83
C PHE A 86 18.73 9.07 2.62
N VAL A 87 17.41 9.21 2.62
CA VAL A 87 16.73 10.37 3.23
C VAL A 87 16.27 10.09 4.66
N LEU A 88 15.73 8.90 4.93
CA LEU A 88 15.10 8.57 6.21
C LEU A 88 15.98 7.70 7.11
N GLY A 89 16.97 6.99 6.54
CA GLY A 89 17.87 6.10 7.27
C GLY A 89 17.22 4.82 7.83
N GLY A 90 15.90 4.70 7.76
CA GLY A 90 15.15 3.54 8.23
C GLY A 90 13.65 3.69 7.98
N LEU A 91 12.93 2.57 8.07
CA LEU A 91 11.47 2.53 7.98
C LEU A 91 10.86 2.33 9.37
N ASN A 92 9.71 2.94 9.60
CA ASN A 92 8.90 2.75 10.80
C ASN A 92 7.63 1.95 10.45
N ALA A 93 6.86 1.55 11.48
CA ALA A 93 5.67 0.73 11.28
C ALA A 93 4.67 1.36 10.32
N SER A 94 4.38 2.65 10.51
CA SER A 94 3.45 3.39 9.67
C SER A 94 3.98 3.58 8.24
N SER A 95 5.25 3.92 8.07
CA SER A 95 5.84 4.21 6.77
C SER A 95 5.99 2.95 5.91
N SER A 96 6.07 1.75 6.51
CA SER A 96 6.14 0.47 5.80
C SER A 96 4.95 0.20 4.85
N ALA A 97 3.79 0.78 5.13
CA ALA A 97 2.59 0.68 4.30
C ALA A 97 2.77 1.24 2.89
N PHE A 98 3.76 2.10 2.67
CA PHE A 98 4.02 2.73 1.37
C PHE A 98 4.21 1.71 0.24
N THR A 99 4.77 0.53 0.53
CA THR A 99 5.05 -0.50 -0.48
C THR A 99 3.77 -1.05 -1.09
N ALA A 100 2.77 -1.37 -0.28
CA ALA A 100 1.49 -1.85 -0.78
C ALA A 100 0.74 -0.76 -1.56
N LEU A 101 0.77 0.47 -1.05
CA LEU A 101 0.09 1.63 -1.64
C LEU A 101 0.70 2.00 -3.00
N LEU A 102 2.04 2.09 -3.09
CA LEU A 102 2.72 2.37 -4.36
C LEU A 102 2.50 1.28 -5.39
N MET A 103 2.40 0.02 -4.97
CA MET A 103 2.11 -1.06 -5.91
C MET A 103 0.74 -0.89 -6.56
N GLY A 104 -0.28 -0.48 -5.81
CA GLY A 104 -1.60 -0.16 -6.37
C GLY A 104 -1.57 1.09 -7.26
N LEU A 105 -1.13 2.22 -6.69
CA LEU A 105 -1.16 3.53 -7.36
C LEU A 105 -0.27 3.59 -8.60
N GLY A 106 0.91 2.97 -8.56
CA GLY A 106 1.80 2.92 -9.71
C GLY A 106 1.21 2.10 -10.86
N THR A 107 0.45 1.05 -10.54
CA THR A 107 -0.15 0.16 -11.54
C THR A 107 -1.13 0.91 -12.43
N ASP A 108 -1.88 1.86 -11.87
CA ASP A 108 -2.87 2.65 -12.62
C ASP A 108 -2.22 3.39 -13.80
N PHE A 109 -1.02 3.94 -13.62
CA PHE A 109 -0.28 4.59 -14.70
C PHE A 109 0.13 3.61 -15.80
N VAL A 110 0.58 2.40 -15.45
CA VAL A 110 0.90 1.38 -16.45
C VAL A 110 -0.35 0.97 -17.22
N ILE A 111 -1.50 0.83 -16.56
CA ILE A 111 -2.75 0.44 -17.21
C ILE A 111 -3.11 1.47 -18.27
N VAL A 112 -3.12 2.75 -17.94
CA VAL A 112 -3.52 3.82 -18.87
C VAL A 112 -2.60 3.86 -20.08
N VAL A 113 -1.28 3.87 -19.86
CA VAL A 113 -0.29 3.96 -20.94
C VAL A 113 -0.30 2.70 -21.81
N TYR A 114 -0.37 1.52 -21.20
CA TYR A 114 -0.37 0.25 -21.94
C TYR A 114 -1.69 0.00 -22.67
N ALA A 115 -2.83 0.38 -22.09
CA ALA A 115 -4.13 0.28 -22.75
C ALA A 115 -4.15 1.11 -24.04
N ARG A 116 -3.55 2.32 -24.03
CA ARG A 116 -3.46 3.14 -25.24
C ARG A 116 -2.59 2.50 -26.31
N TYR A 117 -1.45 1.93 -25.93
CA TYR A 117 -0.63 1.14 -26.86
C TYR A 117 -1.42 0.00 -27.50
N VAL A 118 -2.17 -0.76 -26.69
CA VAL A 118 -3.02 -1.85 -27.17
C VAL A 118 -4.09 -1.35 -28.13
N GLU A 119 -4.74 -0.23 -27.82
CA GLU A 119 -5.77 0.38 -28.67
C GLU A 119 -5.21 0.80 -30.03
N GLU A 120 -4.05 1.45 -30.08
CA GLU A 120 -3.43 1.86 -31.34
C GLU A 120 -2.96 0.65 -32.17
N ARG A 121 -2.45 -0.41 -31.53
CA ARG A 121 -2.13 -1.66 -32.22
C ARG A 121 -3.38 -2.36 -32.76
N GLN A 122 -4.51 -2.27 -32.08
CA GLN A 122 -5.81 -2.78 -32.58
C GLN A 122 -6.32 -1.98 -33.79
N LYS A 123 -6.01 -0.68 -33.86
CA LYS A 123 -6.28 0.16 -35.04
C LYS A 123 -5.37 -0.13 -36.24
N GLY A 124 -4.45 -1.11 -36.12
CA GLY A 124 -3.55 -1.53 -37.21
C GLY A 124 -2.29 -0.68 -37.33
N LYS A 125 -2.01 0.21 -36.37
CA LYS A 125 -0.84 1.08 -36.38
C LYS A 125 0.47 0.29 -36.24
N SER A 126 1.54 0.81 -36.85
CA SER A 126 2.87 0.19 -36.73
C SER A 126 3.38 0.25 -35.29
N LEU A 127 4.38 -0.59 -34.94
CA LEU A 127 4.97 -0.56 -33.59
C LEU A 127 5.54 0.82 -33.24
N ALA A 128 6.24 1.46 -34.17
CA ALA A 128 6.84 2.77 -33.97
C ALA A 128 5.76 3.82 -33.71
N GLU A 129 4.74 3.85 -34.57
CA GLU A 129 3.62 4.80 -34.48
C GLU A 129 2.79 4.58 -33.21
N ALA A 130 2.46 3.34 -32.85
CA ALA A 130 1.72 3.04 -31.63
C ALA A 130 2.50 3.42 -30.35
N THR A 131 3.83 3.27 -30.37
CA THR A 131 4.68 3.65 -29.22
C THR A 131 4.84 5.16 -29.09
N GLU A 132 4.79 5.89 -30.20
CA GLU A 132 4.81 7.35 -30.21
C GLU A 132 3.46 7.89 -29.72
N LEU A 133 2.35 7.39 -30.26
CA LEU A 133 0.99 7.81 -29.90
C LEU A 133 0.65 7.50 -28.44
N MET A 134 1.06 6.34 -27.90
CA MET A 134 0.80 6.02 -26.49
C MET A 134 1.38 7.10 -25.55
N ILE A 135 2.60 7.59 -25.80
CA ILE A 135 3.22 8.62 -24.97
C ILE A 135 2.68 10.01 -25.32
N GLY A 136 2.51 10.31 -26.62
CA GLY A 136 2.03 11.61 -27.09
C GLY A 136 0.63 11.96 -26.56
N GLU A 137 -0.25 10.98 -26.44
CA GLU A 137 -1.65 11.22 -26.02
C GLU A 137 -1.88 10.99 -24.53
N THR A 138 -1.20 10.02 -23.89
CA THR A 138 -1.43 9.72 -22.46
C THR A 138 -0.32 10.22 -21.54
N GLY A 139 0.86 10.53 -22.05
CA GLY A 139 2.02 10.90 -21.24
C GLY A 139 1.79 12.14 -20.38
N LEU A 140 1.19 13.19 -20.96
CA LEU A 140 0.85 14.40 -20.20
C LEU A 140 -0.22 14.14 -19.13
N GLY A 141 -1.23 13.31 -19.44
CA GLY A 141 -2.27 12.93 -18.48
C GLY A 141 -1.71 12.11 -17.31
N VAL A 142 -0.80 11.20 -17.58
CA VAL A 142 -0.12 10.39 -16.57
C VAL A 142 0.80 11.26 -15.71
N PHE A 143 1.55 12.18 -16.32
CA PHE A 143 2.45 13.08 -15.58
C PHE A 143 1.67 14.05 -14.68
N THR A 144 0.58 14.64 -15.19
CA THR A 144 -0.29 15.52 -14.37
C THR A 144 -1.02 14.74 -13.27
N GLY A 145 -1.49 13.52 -13.57
CA GLY A 145 -2.05 12.59 -12.58
C GLY A 145 -1.05 12.20 -11.49
N ALA A 146 0.21 11.96 -11.85
CA ALA A 146 1.28 11.66 -10.90
C ALA A 146 1.60 12.86 -10.00
N ILE A 147 1.70 14.08 -10.54
CA ILE A 147 1.94 15.29 -9.75
C ILE A 147 0.81 15.54 -8.76
N THR A 148 -0.44 15.48 -9.22
CA THR A 148 -1.61 15.73 -8.37
C THR A 148 -1.72 14.69 -7.25
N SER A 149 -1.54 13.40 -7.58
CA SER A 149 -1.53 12.32 -6.60
C SER A 149 -0.37 12.46 -5.60
N ALA A 150 0.83 12.77 -6.08
CA ALA A 150 1.98 13.02 -5.22
C ALA A 150 1.73 14.21 -4.28
N GLY A 151 1.09 15.27 -4.77
CA GLY A 151 0.69 16.43 -3.97
C GLY A 151 -0.22 16.07 -2.79
N THR A 152 -1.18 15.16 -2.99
CA THR A 152 -2.03 14.65 -1.90
C THR A 152 -1.22 13.97 -0.79
N PHE A 153 -0.24 13.13 -1.16
CA PHE A 153 0.60 12.47 -0.15
C PHE A 153 1.63 13.41 0.47
N TYR A 154 2.15 14.40 -0.28
CA TYR A 154 3.00 15.43 0.30
C TYR A 154 2.27 16.33 1.29
N ALA A 155 0.95 16.49 1.21
CA ALA A 155 0.18 17.17 2.24
C ALA A 155 0.31 16.50 3.62
N MET A 156 0.51 15.17 3.66
CA MET A 156 0.78 14.44 4.91
C MET A 156 2.11 14.86 5.57
N CYS A 157 3.05 15.41 4.81
CA CYS A 157 4.33 15.90 5.34
C CYS A 157 4.16 17.10 6.29
N ILE A 158 3.03 17.81 6.22
CA ILE A 158 2.69 18.91 7.12
C ILE A 158 2.44 18.40 8.55
N SER A 159 2.09 17.12 8.71
CA SER A 159 1.83 16.52 10.03
C SER A 159 3.06 16.55 10.94
N GLN A 160 2.81 16.76 12.24
CA GLN A 160 3.81 16.62 13.29
C GLN A 160 4.08 15.14 13.65
N PHE A 161 3.19 14.23 13.26
CA PHE A 161 3.39 12.81 13.47
C PHE A 161 4.39 12.25 12.46
N ARG A 162 5.60 11.91 12.93
CA ARG A 162 6.72 11.45 12.09
C ARG A 162 6.34 10.27 11.20
N GLY A 163 5.56 9.31 11.70
CA GLY A 163 5.12 8.15 10.90
C GLY A 163 4.33 8.55 9.65
N LEU A 164 3.47 9.56 9.76
CA LEU A 164 2.64 10.06 8.65
C LEU A 164 3.45 10.95 7.69
N ARG A 165 4.38 11.74 8.23
CA ARG A 165 5.31 12.55 7.42
C ARG A 165 6.20 11.67 6.54
N ASP A 166 6.83 10.66 7.13
CA ASP A 166 7.71 9.72 6.43
C ASP A 166 6.92 8.93 5.36
N LEU A 167 5.72 8.46 5.71
CA LEU A 167 4.82 7.77 4.77
C LEU A 167 4.44 8.68 3.59
N GLY A 168 4.01 9.91 3.86
CA GLY A 168 3.62 10.89 2.84
C GLY A 168 4.75 11.22 1.89
N PHE A 169 5.96 11.44 2.42
CA PHE A 169 7.15 11.68 1.61
C PHE A 169 7.47 10.50 0.69
N LEU A 170 7.49 9.28 1.23
CA LEU A 170 7.80 8.07 0.46
C LEU A 170 6.77 7.79 -0.64
N ILE A 171 5.48 7.93 -0.36
CA ILE A 171 4.45 7.71 -1.37
C ILE A 171 4.49 8.83 -2.42
N GLY A 172 4.59 10.09 -2.00
CA GLY A 172 4.63 11.23 -2.92
C GLY A 172 5.82 11.14 -3.88
N SER A 173 7.03 10.91 -3.36
CA SER A 173 8.21 10.71 -4.20
C SER A 173 8.13 9.43 -5.02
N GLY A 174 7.63 8.34 -4.43
CA GLY A 174 7.52 7.05 -5.11
C GLY A 174 6.55 7.07 -6.29
N ILE A 175 5.44 7.81 -6.19
CA ILE A 175 4.50 8.02 -7.32
C ILE A 175 5.22 8.66 -8.50
N LEU A 176 6.01 9.71 -8.25
CA LEU A 176 6.77 10.40 -9.30
C LEU A 176 7.84 9.50 -9.91
N LEU A 177 8.58 8.77 -9.08
CA LEU A 177 9.60 7.82 -9.53
C LEU A 177 8.98 6.67 -10.35
N CYS A 178 7.84 6.14 -9.92
CA CYS A 178 7.08 5.15 -10.68
C CYS A 178 6.60 5.73 -12.02
N ALA A 179 6.01 6.93 -12.04
CA ALA A 179 5.55 7.55 -13.28
C ALA A 179 6.69 7.74 -14.28
N VAL A 180 7.85 8.22 -13.83
CA VAL A 180 9.05 8.31 -14.66
C VAL A 180 9.49 6.92 -15.13
N ALA A 181 9.65 5.95 -14.23
CA ALA A 181 10.03 4.59 -14.62
C ALA A 181 9.10 4.01 -15.69
N ILE A 182 7.79 4.24 -15.58
CA ILE A 182 6.79 3.77 -16.53
C ILE A 182 6.92 4.49 -17.87
N LEU A 183 6.96 5.82 -17.88
CA LEU A 183 7.03 6.61 -19.12
C LEU A 183 8.28 6.32 -19.95
N PHE A 184 9.40 5.95 -19.32
CA PHE A 184 10.64 5.63 -20.02
C PHE A 184 10.84 4.14 -20.28
N LEU A 185 10.61 3.28 -19.28
CA LEU A 185 10.93 1.86 -19.37
C LEU A 185 9.89 1.07 -20.17
N LEU A 186 8.60 1.40 -20.01
CA LEU A 186 7.53 0.70 -20.72
C LEU A 186 7.68 0.74 -22.26
N PRO A 187 7.81 1.91 -22.91
CA PRO A 187 8.00 1.96 -24.36
C PRO A 187 9.31 1.30 -24.80
N ALA A 188 10.37 1.40 -24.01
CA ALA A 188 11.65 0.74 -24.29
C ALA A 188 11.53 -0.79 -24.27
N MET A 189 10.86 -1.35 -23.26
CA MET A 189 10.60 -2.79 -23.14
C MET A 189 9.72 -3.32 -24.27
N ILE A 190 8.69 -2.56 -24.66
CA ILE A 190 7.80 -2.92 -25.76
C ILE A 190 8.58 -2.97 -27.08
N LYS A 191 9.38 -1.93 -27.37
CA LYS A 191 10.24 -1.89 -28.57
C LYS A 191 11.24 -3.03 -28.59
N TRP A 192 11.86 -3.35 -27.44
CA TRP A 192 12.80 -4.46 -27.33
C TRP A 192 12.15 -5.81 -27.65
N ASN A 193 11.01 -6.13 -27.03
CA ASN A 193 10.37 -7.43 -27.21
C ASN A 193 9.81 -7.64 -28.63
N GLU A 194 9.19 -6.63 -29.22
CA GLU A 194 8.67 -6.71 -30.60
C GLU A 194 9.76 -6.55 -31.67
N GLY A 195 10.89 -5.92 -31.34
CA GLY A 195 12.07 -5.90 -32.22
C GLY A 195 12.75 -7.26 -32.36
N VAL A 196 12.81 -8.04 -31.26
CA VAL A 196 13.40 -9.39 -31.24
C VAL A 196 12.48 -10.44 -31.87
N ARG A 197 11.16 -10.29 -31.69
CA ARG A 197 10.16 -11.16 -32.31
C ARG A 197 9.41 -10.32 -33.35
N ARG A 198 9.79 -10.41 -34.63
CA ARG A 198 8.97 -9.97 -35.80
C ARG A 198 7.64 -10.75 -35.86
N ARG A 199 6.83 -10.64 -34.82
CA ARG A 199 5.50 -11.24 -34.76
C ARG A 199 4.60 -10.40 -35.64
N LYS A 200 3.90 -11.09 -36.56
CA LYS A 200 2.71 -10.52 -37.21
C LYS A 200 1.83 -9.93 -36.12
N VAL A 201 1.17 -8.82 -36.44
CA VAL A 201 0.22 -8.10 -35.58
C VAL A 201 -0.74 -9.12 -34.97
N ASP A 202 -0.38 -9.67 -33.81
CA ASP A 202 -1.25 -10.51 -33.02
C ASP A 202 -2.29 -9.52 -32.53
N ALA A 203 -3.43 -9.48 -33.24
CA ALA A 203 -4.56 -8.63 -32.90
C ALA A 203 -4.79 -8.78 -31.40
N VAL A 204 -4.41 -7.77 -30.62
CA VAL A 204 -4.60 -7.80 -29.18
C VAL A 204 -6.10 -7.93 -29.03
N LYS A 205 -6.58 -9.10 -28.62
CA LYS A 205 -8.02 -9.36 -28.52
C LYS A 205 -8.62 -8.28 -27.63
N LYS A 206 -9.79 -7.76 -28.02
CA LYS A 206 -10.53 -6.74 -27.25
C LYS A 206 -10.48 -7.05 -25.75
N LEU A 207 -10.31 -6.02 -24.94
CA LEU A 207 -10.41 -6.10 -23.48
C LEU A 207 -11.74 -6.78 -23.13
N HIS A 208 -11.68 -8.00 -22.57
CA HIS A 208 -12.88 -8.81 -22.32
C HIS A 208 -13.79 -8.27 -21.19
N LEU A 209 -13.29 -7.30 -20.41
CA LEU A 209 -13.93 -6.79 -19.20
C LEU A 209 -14.51 -5.37 -19.40
N GLN A 210 -15.07 -5.05 -20.56
CA GLN A 210 -15.47 -3.67 -20.87
C GLN A 210 -16.69 -3.15 -20.08
N SER A 211 -17.46 -3.99 -19.39
CA SER A 211 -18.74 -3.52 -18.82
C SER A 211 -19.21 -4.17 -17.52
N PHE A 212 -18.82 -5.38 -17.13
CA PHE A 212 -19.43 -6.03 -15.94
C PHE A 212 -20.98 -5.97 -15.90
N GLY A 213 -21.66 -5.80 -17.04
CA GLY A 213 -23.11 -5.59 -17.11
C GLY A 213 -23.60 -4.14 -16.86
N LEU A 214 -22.70 -3.18 -16.68
CA LEU A 214 -23.00 -1.74 -16.53
C LEU A 214 -23.62 -1.12 -17.79
N GLU A 215 -23.48 -1.77 -18.94
CA GLU A 215 -24.14 -1.39 -20.21
C GLU A 215 -25.66 -1.23 -20.08
N HIS A 216 -26.32 -1.96 -19.18
CA HIS A 216 -27.75 -1.83 -18.93
C HIS A 216 -28.08 -0.83 -17.81
N LEU A 217 -27.17 -0.64 -16.86
CA LEU A 217 -27.35 0.24 -15.70
C LEU A 217 -27.21 1.72 -16.08
N ILE A 218 -26.24 2.07 -16.93
CA ILE A 218 -25.98 3.46 -17.31
C ILE A 218 -27.17 4.09 -18.06
N PRO A 219 -27.75 3.45 -19.10
CA PRO A 219 -28.93 3.99 -19.79
C PRO A 219 -30.16 4.03 -18.87
N PHE A 220 -30.31 3.06 -17.96
CA PHE A 220 -31.39 3.04 -16.99
C PHE A 220 -31.31 4.21 -15.99
N ALA A 221 -30.12 4.45 -15.43
CA ALA A 221 -29.86 5.58 -14.54
C ALA A 221 -30.09 6.93 -15.25
N ALA A 222 -29.70 7.03 -16.54
CA ALA A 222 -29.93 8.22 -17.36
C ALA A 222 -31.41 8.44 -17.67
N LYS A 223 -32.18 7.37 -17.93
CA LYS A 223 -33.63 7.43 -18.16
C LYS A 223 -34.38 7.98 -16.95
N TYR A 224 -33.96 7.60 -15.74
CA TYR A 224 -34.56 8.04 -14.48
C TYR A 224 -33.72 9.09 -13.74
N ARG A 225 -33.08 10.03 -14.47
CA ARG A 225 -32.10 10.99 -13.94
C ARG A 225 -32.51 11.69 -12.64
N ALA A 226 -33.76 12.16 -12.52
CA ALA A 226 -34.22 12.90 -11.34
C ALA A 226 -34.33 11.99 -10.11
N LEU A 227 -34.79 10.75 -10.30
CA LEU A 227 -34.86 9.74 -9.25
C LEU A 227 -33.44 9.30 -8.83
N THR A 228 -32.56 9.07 -9.79
CA THR A 228 -31.16 8.71 -9.53
C THR A 228 -30.44 9.79 -8.71
N ILE A 229 -30.57 11.06 -9.11
CA ILE A 229 -29.98 12.20 -8.39
C ILE A 229 -30.59 12.33 -6.99
N GLY A 230 -31.91 12.25 -6.88
CA GLY A 230 -32.62 12.33 -5.61
C GLY A 230 -32.22 11.22 -4.63
N LEU A 231 -32.10 9.98 -5.12
CA LEU A 231 -31.69 8.83 -4.32
C LEU A 231 -30.24 8.98 -3.83
N ILE A 232 -29.31 9.37 -4.72
CA ILE A 232 -27.90 9.59 -4.34
C ILE A 232 -27.79 10.73 -3.33
N ALA A 233 -28.53 11.83 -3.51
CA ALA A 233 -28.55 12.93 -2.57
C ALA A 233 -29.10 12.52 -1.20
N LEU A 234 -30.19 11.75 -1.17
CA LEU A 234 -30.77 11.22 0.08
C LEU A 234 -29.80 10.29 0.80
N LEU A 235 -29.18 9.35 0.07
CA LEU A 235 -28.20 8.42 0.63
C LEU A 235 -26.98 9.15 1.19
N THR A 236 -26.47 10.14 0.45
CA THR A 236 -25.33 10.95 0.88
C THR A 236 -25.69 11.81 2.10
N GLY A 237 -26.89 12.41 2.11
CA GLY A 237 -27.39 13.19 3.24
C GLY A 237 -27.60 12.34 4.50
N GLY A 238 -28.15 11.13 4.34
CA GLY A 238 -28.30 10.17 5.44
C GLY A 238 -26.95 9.71 5.99
N ALA A 239 -25.99 9.39 5.12
CA ALA A 239 -24.63 9.04 5.52
C ALA A 239 -23.92 10.20 6.23
N ALA A 240 -24.07 11.43 5.73
CA ALA A 240 -23.52 12.62 6.37
C ALA A 240 -24.12 12.86 7.76
N PHE A 241 -25.43 12.66 7.92
CA PHE A 241 -26.10 12.75 9.23
C PHE A 241 -25.60 11.70 10.22
N LEU A 242 -25.37 10.47 9.76
CA LEU A 242 -24.78 9.41 10.58
C LEU A 242 -23.32 9.71 10.95
N ALA A 243 -22.55 10.31 10.05
CA ALA A 243 -21.16 10.69 10.29
C ALA A 243 -21.02 11.72 11.43
N LEU A 244 -22.05 12.55 11.68
CA LEU A 244 -22.07 13.49 12.81
C LEU A 244 -22.13 12.79 14.19
N ARG A 245 -22.39 11.48 14.22
CA ARG A 245 -22.44 10.68 15.45
C ARG A 245 -21.20 9.83 15.67
N LEU A 246 -20.12 10.06 14.91
CA LEU A 246 -18.87 9.33 15.07
C LEU A 246 -18.12 9.83 16.32
N ASP A 247 -17.82 8.92 17.23
CA ASP A 247 -16.93 9.16 18.37
C ASP A 247 -15.47 9.12 17.92
N PHE A 248 -14.63 9.95 18.53
CA PHE A 248 -13.19 9.99 18.30
C PHE A 248 -12.46 9.23 19.42
N ASP A 249 -11.58 8.30 19.03
CA ASP A 249 -10.68 7.61 19.97
C ASP A 249 -9.31 8.32 19.97
N ASP A 250 -8.99 8.95 21.10
CA ASP A 250 -7.76 9.71 21.28
C ASP A 250 -6.56 8.83 21.72
N THR A 251 -6.76 7.53 21.89
CA THR A 251 -5.76 6.64 22.49
C THR A 251 -4.83 6.03 21.44
N VAL A 252 -3.57 6.48 21.43
CA VAL A 252 -2.51 5.92 20.56
C VAL A 252 -2.27 4.41 20.79
N ARG A 253 -2.69 3.88 21.95
CA ARG A 253 -2.61 2.44 22.26
C ARG A 253 -3.36 1.58 21.24
N VAL A 254 -4.50 2.04 20.71
CA VAL A 254 -5.31 1.29 19.74
C VAL A 254 -4.62 1.21 18.38
N LEU A 255 -3.72 2.15 18.06
CA LEU A 255 -2.91 2.12 16.85
C LEU A 255 -1.75 1.12 16.91
N ARG A 256 -1.45 0.55 18.09
CA ARG A 256 -0.40 -0.45 18.23
C ARG A 256 -0.93 -1.84 17.89
N SER A 257 -0.07 -2.60 17.22
CA SER A 257 -0.35 -3.99 16.88
C SER A 257 -0.43 -4.84 18.15
N ASN A 258 -1.61 -5.41 18.44
CA ASN A 258 -1.78 -6.42 19.49
C ASN A 258 -1.11 -7.77 19.13
N ARG A 259 -0.32 -7.83 18.05
CA ARG A 259 0.39 -9.03 17.61
C ARG A 259 1.82 -9.13 18.17
N SER A 260 2.37 -8.08 18.79
CA SER A 260 3.69 -8.17 19.44
C SER A 260 3.58 -9.01 20.72
N PRO A 261 4.29 -10.14 20.83
CA PRO A 261 4.35 -10.93 22.06
C PRO A 261 4.81 -10.10 23.25
N ALA A 262 5.78 -9.20 23.07
CA ALA A 262 6.28 -8.33 24.14
C ALA A 262 5.24 -7.30 24.61
N PHE A 263 4.40 -6.79 23.71
CA PHE A 263 3.29 -5.91 24.09
C PHE A 263 2.23 -6.66 24.91
N GLN A 264 1.90 -7.89 24.52
CA GLN A 264 0.97 -8.73 25.27
C GLN A 264 1.49 -9.05 26.67
N VAL A 265 2.79 -9.35 26.81
CA VAL A 265 3.42 -9.54 28.13
C VAL A 265 3.32 -8.28 28.98
N GLN A 266 3.56 -7.11 28.39
CA GLN A 266 3.44 -5.84 29.11
C GLN A 266 2.01 -5.59 29.59
N GLN A 267 1.02 -5.92 28.76
CA GLN A 267 -0.39 -5.79 29.11
C GLN A 267 -0.80 -6.79 30.20
N GLU A 268 -0.36 -8.04 30.09
CA GLU A 268 -0.59 -9.10 31.08
C GLU A 268 0.01 -8.72 32.45
N ILE A 269 1.23 -8.16 32.49
CA ILE A 269 1.83 -7.62 33.71
C ILE A 269 1.03 -6.42 34.24
N SER A 270 0.59 -5.52 33.36
CA SER A 270 -0.20 -4.34 33.77
C SER A 270 -1.52 -4.75 34.43
N ASP A 271 -2.21 -5.76 33.86
CA ASP A 271 -3.48 -6.28 34.36
C ASP A 271 -3.30 -7.08 35.66
N LEU A 272 -2.26 -7.91 35.77
CA LEU A 272 -1.95 -8.71 36.96
C LEU A 272 -1.61 -7.85 38.18
N PHE A 273 -0.86 -6.77 37.99
CA PHE A 273 -0.39 -5.92 39.08
C PHE A 273 -1.25 -4.67 39.27
N GLY A 274 -2.33 -4.49 38.49
CA GLY A 274 -3.19 -3.31 38.52
C GLY A 274 -2.43 -1.99 38.28
N ALA A 275 -1.24 -2.07 37.70
CA ALA A 275 -0.31 -0.96 37.57
C ALA A 275 -0.22 -0.55 36.11
N SER A 276 -0.48 0.73 35.83
CA SER A 276 -0.07 1.32 34.55
C SER A 276 1.45 1.32 34.51
N LEU A 277 2.04 0.55 33.60
CA LEU A 277 3.48 0.59 33.31
C LEU A 277 3.88 1.88 32.56
N THR A 278 2.96 2.86 32.46
CA THR A 278 3.19 4.20 31.94
C THR A 278 3.51 5.10 33.13
N TYR A 279 4.76 5.13 33.55
CA TYR A 279 5.22 6.00 34.63
C TYR A 279 5.42 7.42 34.12
N MET A 280 4.89 8.41 34.82
CA MET A 280 5.24 9.82 34.59
C MET A 280 6.44 10.16 35.48
N MET A 281 7.50 10.70 34.88
CA MET A 281 8.68 11.16 35.61
C MET A 281 8.74 12.68 35.54
N ALA A 282 8.98 13.31 36.68
CA ALA A 282 9.19 14.76 36.79
C ALA A 282 10.58 15.00 37.41
N ILE A 283 11.33 15.93 36.83
CA ILE A 283 12.58 16.42 37.40
C ILE A 283 12.25 17.77 38.05
N ALA A 284 12.52 17.89 39.35
CA ALA A 284 12.42 19.14 40.06
C ALA A 284 13.83 19.68 40.28
N GLU A 285 14.16 20.78 39.60
CA GLU A 285 15.40 21.52 39.82
C GLU A 285 15.10 22.66 40.80
N ALA A 286 15.79 22.68 41.94
CA ALA A 286 15.80 23.81 42.86
C ALA A 286 16.92 24.79 42.45
N PRO A 287 16.76 26.10 42.69
CA PRO A 287 17.76 27.11 42.32
C PRO A 287 19.12 26.90 42.98
#